data_AF-A7THB4-F1
#
_entry.id   AF-A7THB4-F1
#
_cell.length_a   1.000
_cell.length_b   1.000
_cell.length_c   1.000
_cell.angle_alpha   90.00
_cell.angle_beta   90.00
_cell.angle_gamma   90.00
#
_symmetry.space_group_name_H-M   'P 1'
#
loop_
_entity.id
_entity.type
_entity.pdbx_description
1 polymer ?
#
loop_
_entity_poly.entity_id
_entity_poly.type
_entity_poly.pdbx_seq_one_letter_code
_entity_poly.pdbx_strand_id
1 'polypeptide(L)'
;MLNIKKCLTSNEQFALLTSEHDKLAHFLVFAFESWLFNRIIDGKYIKFRVPQFCHIGPTGWLPLHNINNSNNNSNSSNVYHNGILEINKYIVAFVICSIGAAISSEFLQQWLSQGRRSFDLLDMVCNFIGSILGIGIAYYQEK
;
A
#
# COMPACT_ATOMS: atom_id res chain seq x y z
N MET A 1 20.73 -43.07 6.15
CA MET A 1 19.69 -42.13 5.67
C MET A 1 19.90 -40.68 6.17
N LEU A 2 21.13 -40.27 6.50
CA LEU A 2 21.48 -38.93 7.04
C LEU A 2 22.35 -38.09 6.09
N ASN A 3 22.92 -38.68 5.03
CA ASN A 3 23.87 -38.00 4.14
C ASN A 3 23.23 -37.24 2.97
N ILE A 4 21.94 -37.45 2.67
CA ILE A 4 21.27 -36.73 1.57
C ILE A 4 20.82 -35.33 2.01
N LYS A 5 20.45 -35.16 3.28
CA LYS A 5 20.01 -33.84 3.81
C LYS A 5 21.14 -32.80 3.90
N LYS A 6 22.39 -33.22 4.11
CA LYS A 6 23.54 -32.29 4.16
C LYS A 6 24.07 -31.90 2.77
N CYS A 7 23.77 -32.68 1.73
CA CYS A 7 24.31 -32.44 0.38
C CYS A 7 23.48 -31.42 -0.41
N LEU A 8 22.21 -31.20 -0.06
CA LEU A 8 21.36 -30.19 -0.70
C LEU A 8 21.58 -28.77 -0.15
N THR A 9 22.17 -28.63 1.04
CA THR A 9 22.30 -27.33 1.74
C THR A 9 23.66 -26.67 1.56
N SER A 10 24.60 -27.29 0.84
CA SER A 10 25.98 -26.77 0.67
C SER A 10 26.20 -26.04 -0.64
N ASN A 11 25.15 -25.84 -1.44
CA ASN A 11 25.27 -25.23 -2.75
C ASN A 11 24.71 -23.81 -2.67
N GLU A 12 25.58 -22.83 -2.47
CA GLU A 12 25.23 -21.40 -2.37
C GLU A 12 24.31 -20.96 -3.53
N GLN A 13 24.46 -21.60 -4.70
CA GLN A 13 23.60 -21.36 -5.86
C GLN A 13 22.12 -21.71 -5.64
N PHE A 14 21.80 -22.77 -4.90
CA PHE A 14 20.40 -23.14 -4.62
C PHE A 14 19.76 -22.22 -3.59
N ALA A 15 20.53 -21.79 -2.58
CA ALA A 15 20.07 -20.80 -1.61
C ALA A 15 19.81 -19.45 -2.29
N LEU A 16 20.71 -19.03 -3.17
CA LEU A 16 20.58 -17.80 -3.94
C LEU A 16 19.40 -17.86 -4.93
N LEU A 17 19.23 -18.97 -5.63
CA LEU A 17 18.09 -19.20 -6.53
C LEU A 17 16.75 -19.15 -5.77
N THR A 18 16.68 -19.79 -4.60
CA THR A 18 15.46 -19.79 -3.77
C THR A 18 15.16 -18.40 -3.22
N SER A 19 16.20 -17.67 -2.80
CA SER A 19 16.08 -16.28 -2.34
C SER A 19 15.53 -15.38 -3.43
N GLU A 20 16.07 -15.41 -4.65
CA GLU A 20 15.60 -14.61 -5.78
C GLU A 20 14.12 -14.90 -6.12
N HIS A 21 13.72 -16.17 -6.10
CA HIS A 21 12.34 -16.57 -6.32
C HIS A 21 11.38 -16.09 -5.22
N ASP A 22 11.82 -16.01 -3.96
CA ASP A 22 11.04 -15.44 -2.85
C ASP A 22 10.72 -13.96 -3.11
N LYS A 23 11.70 -13.19 -3.60
CA LYS A 23 11.52 -11.76 -3.92
C LYS A 23 10.55 -11.56 -5.08
N LEU A 24 10.70 -12.36 -6.13
CA LEU A 24 9.80 -12.32 -7.28
C LEU A 24 8.37 -12.71 -6.87
N ALA A 25 8.22 -13.71 -5.99
CA ALA A 25 6.92 -14.12 -5.49
C ALA A 25 6.25 -12.97 -4.73
N HIS A 26 6.95 -12.32 -3.80
CA HIS A 26 6.39 -11.17 -3.09
C HIS A 26 6.08 -10.00 -4.02
N PHE A 27 6.97 -9.68 -4.97
CA PHE A 27 6.71 -8.68 -6.00
C PHE A 27 5.40 -8.94 -6.75
N LEU A 28 5.18 -10.18 -7.21
CA LEU A 28 3.97 -10.56 -7.93
C LEU A 28 2.75 -10.50 -7.03
N VAL A 29 2.84 -10.97 -5.79
CA VAL A 29 1.74 -10.92 -4.82
C VAL A 29 1.32 -9.48 -4.56
N PHE A 30 2.26 -8.58 -4.29
CA PHE A 30 1.97 -7.15 -4.08
C PHE A 30 1.40 -6.47 -5.32
N ALA A 31 1.85 -6.85 -6.52
CA ALA A 31 1.27 -6.38 -7.77
C ALA A 31 -0.18 -6.85 -7.95
N PHE A 32 -0.45 -8.13 -7.71
CA PHE A 32 -1.81 -8.68 -7.80
C PHE A 32 -2.73 -8.12 -6.72
N GLU A 33 -2.27 -7.99 -5.49
CA GLU A 33 -3.04 -7.42 -4.37
C GLU A 33 -3.43 -5.97 -4.67
N SER A 34 -2.46 -5.15 -5.10
CA SER A 34 -2.72 -3.74 -5.41
C SER A 34 -3.64 -3.56 -6.63
N TRP A 35 -3.54 -4.46 -7.61
CA TRP A 35 -4.47 -4.51 -8.73
C TRP A 35 -5.89 -4.90 -8.28
N LEU A 36 -6.03 -5.97 -7.50
CA LEU A 36 -7.31 -6.42 -6.95
C LEU A 36 -7.97 -5.36 -6.05
N PHE A 37 -7.18 -4.69 -5.21
CA PHE A 37 -7.68 -3.62 -4.34
C PHE A 37 -8.39 -2.53 -5.14
N ASN A 38 -7.80 -2.10 -6.26
CA ASN A 38 -8.42 -1.10 -7.14
C ASN A 38 -9.68 -1.63 -7.87
N ARG A 39 -9.73 -2.93 -8.15
CA ARG A 39 -10.86 -3.59 -8.83
C ARG A 39 -12.07 -3.81 -7.93
N ILE A 40 -11.86 -3.97 -6.62
CA ILE A 40 -12.94 -4.14 -5.63
C ILE A 40 -13.68 -2.81 -5.39
N ILE A 41 -13.01 -1.68 -5.61
CA ILE A 41 -13.59 -0.35 -5.37
C ILE A 41 -14.37 0.10 -6.61
N ASP A 42 -15.69 0.02 -6.49
CA ASP A 42 -16.62 0.55 -7.49
C ASP A 42 -16.62 2.09 -7.47
N GLY A 43 -16.12 2.69 -8.55
CA GLY A 43 -16.06 4.14 -8.75
C GLY A 43 -14.64 4.72 -8.76
N LYS A 44 -14.49 5.88 -9.40
CA LYS A 44 -13.19 6.56 -9.54
C LYS A 44 -12.76 7.31 -8.26
N TYR A 45 -13.73 7.66 -7.42
CA TYR A 45 -13.52 8.43 -6.20
C TYR A 45 -14.17 7.73 -5.01
N ILE A 46 -13.42 7.66 -3.92
CA ILE A 46 -13.88 7.14 -2.64
C ILE A 46 -14.36 8.32 -1.81
N LYS A 47 -15.60 8.22 -1.33
CA LYS A 47 -16.23 9.26 -0.51
C LYS A 47 -16.00 8.94 0.96
N PHE A 48 -15.13 9.70 1.60
CA PHE A 48 -14.93 9.65 3.04
C PHE A 48 -15.85 10.67 3.70
N ARG A 49 -16.79 10.19 4.52
CA ARG A 49 -17.49 11.05 5.46
C ARG A 49 -16.53 11.30 6.62
N VAL A 50 -15.93 12.49 6.67
CA VAL A 50 -15.07 12.86 7.79
C VAL A 50 -15.97 13.03 9.00
N PRO A 51 -15.80 12.26 10.10
CA PRO A 51 -16.58 12.49 11.30
C PRO A 51 -16.29 13.92 11.78
N GLN A 52 -17.34 14.67 12.05
CA GLN A 52 -17.32 16.10 12.39
C GLN A 52 -16.60 16.40 13.73
N PHE A 53 -15.92 15.42 14.32
CA PHE A 53 -15.33 15.47 15.65
C PHE A 53 -13.98 14.75 15.68
N CYS A 54 -12.91 15.49 15.34
CA CYS A 54 -11.55 15.10 15.67
C CYS A 54 -11.19 15.78 17.00
N HIS A 55 -11.22 15.04 18.11
CA HIS A 55 -10.78 15.55 19.42
C HIS A 55 -9.25 15.63 19.43
N ILE A 56 -8.68 16.78 19.09
CA ILE A 56 -7.23 17.04 19.21
C ILE A 56 -7.02 17.96 20.42
N GLY A 57 -6.81 17.36 21.59
CA GLY A 57 -6.29 18.03 22.78
C GLY A 57 -7.31 18.55 23.80
N PRO A 58 -6.83 19.06 24.96
CA PRO A 58 -7.64 19.37 26.14
C PRO A 58 -8.29 20.77 26.11
N THR A 59 -8.02 21.58 25.09
CA THR A 59 -8.44 22.99 25.05
C THR A 59 -9.24 23.28 23.78
N GLY A 60 -10.55 23.10 23.87
CA GLY A 60 -11.51 23.81 23.02
C GLY A 60 -11.97 23.08 21.76
N TRP A 61 -13.29 23.03 21.59
CA TRP A 61 -13.98 22.64 20.35
C TRP A 61 -13.76 23.74 19.30
N LEU A 62 -13.12 23.42 18.17
CA LEU A 62 -13.06 24.32 17.03
C LEU A 62 -14.22 23.99 16.07
N PRO A 63 -15.23 24.86 15.93
CA PRO A 63 -16.25 24.67 14.91
C PRO A 63 -15.64 24.93 13.52
N LEU A 64 -15.83 23.98 12.60
CA LEU A 64 -15.56 24.17 11.18
C LEU A 64 -16.52 25.23 10.64
N HIS A 65 -16.02 26.45 10.52
CA HIS A 65 -16.73 27.59 9.98
C HIS A 65 -17.05 27.34 8.49
N ASN A 66 -18.33 27.19 8.17
CA ASN A 66 -18.84 27.02 6.81
C ASN A 66 -18.69 28.33 6.02
N ILE A 67 -17.55 28.51 5.36
CA ILE A 67 -17.33 29.62 4.42
C ILE A 67 -17.91 29.21 3.07
N ASN A 68 -19.21 29.47 2.88
CA ASN A 68 -19.77 29.60 1.55
C ASN A 68 -19.18 30.86 0.92
N ASN A 69 -18.16 30.71 0.08
CA ASN A 69 -17.81 31.77 -0.85
C ASN A 69 -17.57 31.22 -2.26
N SER A 70 -18.53 31.58 -3.11
CA SER A 70 -18.52 31.44 -4.56
C SER A 70 -17.29 32.17 -5.14
N ASN A 71 -16.50 31.49 -5.97
CA ASN A 71 -16.08 32.02 -7.26
C ASN A 71 -15.31 30.99 -8.10
N ASN A 72 -15.70 30.96 -9.37
CA ASN A 72 -15.19 30.11 -10.43
C ASN A 72 -13.67 30.28 -10.63
N ASN A 73 -12.93 29.18 -10.58
CA ASN A 73 -11.87 28.88 -11.55
C ASN A 73 -11.51 27.40 -11.45
N SER A 74 -11.83 26.68 -12.52
CA SER A 74 -11.52 25.29 -12.74
C SER A 74 -10.01 25.08 -12.81
N ASN A 75 -9.42 24.59 -11.73
CA ASN A 75 -8.20 23.79 -11.75
C ASN A 75 -8.28 22.82 -10.57
N SER A 76 -8.57 21.56 -10.90
CA SER A 76 -8.37 20.33 -10.12
C SER A 76 -8.09 20.55 -8.62
N SER A 77 -9.10 20.99 -7.89
CA SER A 77 -9.04 21.23 -6.45
C SER A 77 -10.00 20.26 -5.80
N ASN A 78 -9.53 19.46 -4.85
CA ASN A 78 -10.36 18.53 -4.08
C ASN A 78 -11.56 19.30 -3.50
N VAL A 79 -12.74 19.12 -4.11
CA VAL A 79 -13.93 19.90 -3.77
C VAL A 79 -14.52 19.34 -2.48
N TYR A 80 -14.30 20.05 -1.38
CA TYR A 80 -14.96 19.82 -0.10
C TYR A 80 -16.41 20.34 -0.17
N HIS A 81 -17.34 19.53 -0.67
CA HIS A 81 -18.76 19.82 -0.53
C HIS A 81 -19.31 19.09 0.71
N ASN A 82 -19.81 19.84 1.71
CA ASN A 82 -20.60 19.33 2.82
C ASN A 82 -19.95 18.22 3.68
N GLY A 83 -18.67 18.34 4.03
CA GLY A 83 -18.00 17.38 4.93
C GLY A 83 -17.77 15.98 4.33
N ILE A 84 -17.94 15.83 3.02
CA ILE A 84 -17.61 14.63 2.26
C ILE A 84 -16.30 14.91 1.52
N LEU A 85 -15.25 14.17 1.88
CA LEU A 85 -13.95 14.21 1.23
C LEU A 85 -13.93 13.14 0.13
N GLU A 86 -13.86 13.57 -1.13
CA GLU A 86 -13.73 12.67 -2.27
C GLU A 86 -12.26 12.53 -2.66
N ILE A 87 -11.70 11.32 -2.53
CA ILE A 87 -10.30 11.04 -2.88
C ILE A 87 -10.27 10.05 -4.03
N ASN A 88 -9.37 10.25 -5.00
CA ASN A 88 -9.17 9.29 -6.09
C ASN A 88 -8.74 7.93 -5.53
N LYS A 89 -9.40 6.84 -5.96
CA LYS A 89 -9.11 5.49 -5.48
C LYS A 89 -7.65 5.06 -5.69
N TYR A 90 -6.97 5.53 -6.74
CA TYR A 90 -5.57 5.18 -6.99
C TYR A 90 -4.63 5.84 -5.96
N ILE A 91 -4.98 7.02 -5.44
CA ILE A 91 -4.22 7.66 -4.35
C ILE A 91 -4.39 6.83 -3.07
N VAL A 92 -5.61 6.39 -2.78
CA VAL A 92 -5.89 5.53 -1.62
C VAL A 92 -5.16 4.20 -1.75
N ALA A 93 -5.18 3.59 -2.94
CA ALA A 93 -4.45 2.36 -3.22
C ALA A 93 -2.95 2.53 -3.06
N PHE A 94 -2.38 3.65 -3.53
CA PHE A 94 -0.95 3.93 -3.37
C PHE A 94 -0.56 4.05 -1.89
N VAL A 95 -1.34 4.79 -1.09
CA VAL A 95 -1.06 4.94 0.34
C VAL A 95 -1.20 3.60 1.07
N ILE A 96 -2.28 2.85 0.82
CA ILE A 96 -2.54 1.59 1.53
C ILE A 96 -1.59 0.49 1.08
N CYS A 97 -1.45 0.27 -0.22
CA CYS A 97 -0.71 -0.88 -0.75
C CYS A 97 0.80 -0.61 -0.80
N SER A 98 1.23 0.55 -1.30
CA SER A 98 2.66 0.85 -1.45
C SER A 98 3.28 1.33 -0.13
N ILE A 99 2.69 2.31 0.56
CA ILE A 99 3.27 2.84 1.80
C ILE A 99 2.92 1.97 3.00
N GLY A 100 1.65 1.57 3.12
CA GLY A 100 1.18 0.71 4.20
C GLY A 100 1.74 -0.70 4.06
N ALA A 101 1.15 -1.50 3.18
CA ALA A 101 1.40 -2.93 3.10
C ALA A 101 2.84 -3.26 2.68
N ALA A 102 3.35 -2.68 1.59
CA ALA A 102 4.68 -3.06 1.09
C ALA A 102 5.81 -2.70 2.06
N ILE A 103 5.82 -1.49 2.64
CA ILE A 103 6.86 -1.11 3.61
C ILE A 103 6.69 -1.88 4.92
N SER A 104 5.46 -1.96 5.47
CA SER A 104 5.24 -2.63 6.75
C SER A 104 5.42 -4.15 6.69
N SER A 105 5.31 -4.77 5.51
CA SER A 105 5.46 -6.21 5.33
C SER A 105 6.79 -6.74 5.86
N GLU A 106 7.90 -6.02 5.65
CA GLU A 106 9.21 -6.45 6.15
C GLU A 106 9.36 -6.28 7.66
N PHE A 107 8.77 -5.22 8.23
CA PHE A 107 8.73 -5.08 9.69
C PHE A 107 7.89 -6.20 10.33
N LEU A 108 6.75 -6.55 9.74
CA LEU A 108 5.92 -7.66 10.21
C LEU A 108 6.66 -9.00 10.08
N GLN A 109 7.32 -9.27 8.95
CA GLN A 109 8.08 -10.50 8.76
C GLN A 109 9.23 -10.62 9.77
N GLN A 110 9.94 -9.53 10.04
CA GLN A 110 11.01 -9.50 11.05
C GLN A 110 10.47 -9.80 12.45
N TRP A 111 9.34 -9.17 12.81
CA TRP A 111 8.71 -9.33 14.12
C TRP A 111 8.15 -10.74 14.31
N LEU A 112 7.41 -11.26 13.32
CA LEU A 112 6.81 -12.61 13.36
C LEU A 112 7.87 -13.71 13.35
N SER A 113 9.01 -13.48 12.70
CA SER A 113 10.11 -14.44 12.65
C SER A 113 10.94 -14.49 13.93
N GLN A 114 10.61 -13.68 14.95
CA GLN A 114 11.36 -13.61 16.22
C GLN A 114 12.87 -13.37 16.01
N GLY A 115 13.22 -12.56 15.01
CA GLY A 115 14.62 -12.26 14.67
C GLY A 115 15.37 -13.34 13.87
N ARG A 116 14.69 -14.37 13.36
CA ARG A 116 15.32 -15.40 12.50
C ARG A 116 15.52 -14.95 11.05
N ARG A 117 14.63 -14.11 10.53
CA ARG A 117 14.80 -13.46 9.21
C ARG A 117 15.64 -12.19 9.42
N SER A 118 16.42 -11.81 8.42
CA SER A 118 17.13 -10.52 8.38
C SER A 118 16.29 -9.51 7.60
N PHE A 119 16.32 -8.25 8.02
CA PHE A 119 15.69 -7.17 7.29
C PHE A 119 16.37 -6.99 5.92
N ASP A 120 15.63 -7.22 4.84
CA ASP A 120 16.12 -7.03 3.47
C ASP A 120 15.44 -5.82 2.81
N LEU A 121 16.23 -4.77 2.58
CA LEU A 121 15.75 -3.55 1.92
C LEU A 121 15.30 -3.82 0.48
N LEU A 122 15.89 -4.81 -0.18
CA LEU A 122 15.58 -5.15 -1.57
C LEU A 122 14.18 -5.77 -1.66
N ASP A 123 13.78 -6.59 -0.69
CA ASP A 123 12.43 -7.17 -0.61
C ASP A 123 11.39 -6.05 -0.45
N MET A 124 11.65 -5.10 0.44
CA MET A 124 10.79 -3.91 0.64
C MET A 124 10.63 -3.11 -0.67
N VAL A 125 11.72 -2.86 -1.39
CA VAL A 125 11.70 -2.12 -2.67
C VAL A 125 10.96 -2.91 -3.75
N CYS A 126 11.18 -4.22 -3.85
CA CYS A 126 10.45 -5.09 -4.77
C CYS A 126 8.94 -5.05 -4.50
N ASN A 127 8.52 -5.19 -3.24
CA ASN A 127 7.11 -5.12 -2.85
C ASN A 127 6.49 -3.76 -3.19
N PHE A 128 7.25 -2.68 -2.98
CA PHE A 128 6.82 -1.32 -3.30
C PHE A 128 6.63 -1.12 -4.82
N ILE A 129 7.59 -1.55 -5.64
CA ILE A 129 7.50 -1.46 -7.10
C ILE A 129 6.38 -2.36 -7.63
N GLY A 130 6.24 -3.58 -7.08
CA GLY A 130 5.13 -4.48 -7.39
C GLY A 130 3.79 -3.81 -7.17
N SER A 131 3.62 -3.15 -6.02
CA SER A 131 2.40 -2.40 -5.70
C SER A 131 2.11 -1.27 -6.69
N ILE A 132 3.13 -0.49 -7.08
CA ILE A 132 2.99 0.57 -8.10
C ILE A 132 2.58 -0.04 -9.44
N LEU A 133 3.18 -1.15 -9.84
CA LEU A 133 2.85 -1.84 -11.09
C LEU A 133 1.39 -2.30 -11.09
N GLY A 134 0.92 -2.90 -10.00
CA GLY A 134 -0.47 -3.34 -9.85
C GLY A 134 -1.48 -2.18 -9.98
N ILE A 135 -1.20 -1.05 -9.33
CA ILE A 135 -2.01 0.17 -9.44
C ILE A 135 -1.98 0.71 -10.89
N GLY A 136 -0.81 0.72 -11.52
CA GLY A 136 -0.64 1.18 -12.90
C GLY A 136 -1.42 0.34 -13.91
N ILE A 137 -1.42 -0.98 -13.74
CA ILE A 137 -2.22 -1.90 -14.56
C ILE A 137 -3.72 -1.61 -14.37
N ALA A 138 -4.18 -1.46 -13.12
CA ALA A 138 -5.57 -1.13 -12.84
C ALA A 138 -5.98 0.20 -13.46
N TYR A 139 -5.13 1.22 -13.36
CA TYR A 139 -5.35 2.53 -13.99
C TYR A 139 -5.45 2.43 -15.51
N TYR A 140 -4.57 1.65 -16.15
CA TYR A 140 -4.59 1.47 -17.60
C TYR A 140 -5.84 0.74 -18.09
N GLN A 141 -6.33 -0.25 -17.34
CA GLN A 141 -7.53 -1.02 -17.70
C GLN A 141 -8.83 -0.21 -17.58
N GLU A 142 -8.85 0.81 -16.72
CA GLU A 142 -10.03 1.64 -16.48
C GLU A 142 -10.04 2.95 -17.28
N LYS A 143 -8.95 3.24 -17.98
CA LYS A 143 -8.82 4.38 -18.89
C LYS A 143 -9.49 4.09 -20.23
#